data_AF-A0A8T0HL45-F1
#
_entry.id   AF-A0A8T0HL45-F1
#
_cell.length_a   1.000
_cell.length_b   1.000
_cell.length_c   1.000
_cell.angle_alpha   90.00
_cell.angle_beta   90.00
_cell.angle_gamma   90.00
#
_symmetry.space_group_name_H-M   'P 1'
#
loop_
_entity.id
_entity.type
_entity.pdbx_description
1 polymer ?
#
loop_
_entity_poly.entity_id
_entity_poly.type
_entity_poly.pdbx_seq_one_letter_code
_entity_poly.pdbx_strand_id
1 'polypeptide(L)'
;MEDKFEEEDMEEEEDMEGYEEEDDGSPKEPMQIKLDRYGVPVGSHEPLLNAALQKFARALDPTATPGWKGQQKAAKASLIERVRVEFEFYGDSSELSEKWFNMRMSRCVTRVKFAINKLIRFGHSKPPDIATDHWDKLVEMRDDPAVQEKS
;
A
#
# COMPACT_ATOMS: atom_id res chain seq x y z
N MET A 1 41.10 59.44 -17.98
CA MET A 1 40.53 58.31 -18.75
C MET A 1 41.70 57.54 -19.32
N GLU A 2 42.01 56.40 -18.70
CA GLU A 2 42.83 55.30 -19.23
C GLU A 2 42.66 54.11 -18.25
N ASP A 3 42.50 52.92 -18.82
CA ASP A 3 42.08 51.63 -18.24
C ASP A 3 42.93 51.10 -17.08
N LYS A 4 42.30 50.32 -16.18
CA LYS A 4 42.86 49.09 -15.62
C LYS A 4 41.77 48.04 -15.33
N PHE A 5 41.94 46.88 -15.96
CA PHE A 5 41.53 45.50 -15.63
C PHE A 5 41.53 45.23 -14.11
N GLU A 6 40.76 44.35 -13.47
CA GLU A 6 40.38 42.92 -13.61
C GLU A 6 39.36 42.72 -12.44
N GLU A 7 38.39 41.81 -12.37
CA GLU A 7 38.38 40.37 -12.53
C GLU A 7 36.90 39.93 -12.37
N GLU A 8 36.39 39.13 -13.30
CA GLU A 8 35.26 38.23 -13.08
C GLU A 8 35.78 36.97 -12.36
N ASP A 9 34.97 36.37 -11.49
CA ASP A 9 34.91 34.93 -11.17
C ASP A 9 33.76 34.80 -10.15
N MET A 10 32.52 34.43 -10.51
CA MET A 10 32.05 33.11 -10.95
C MET A 10 32.56 31.99 -10.05
N GLU A 11 31.64 31.35 -9.31
CA GLU A 11 31.70 30.02 -8.68
C GLU A 11 30.66 30.04 -7.52
N GLU A 12 29.71 29.12 -7.32
CA GLU A 12 29.30 27.85 -7.93
C GLU A 12 27.79 27.71 -7.63
N GLU A 13 26.97 27.40 -8.62
CA GLU A 13 25.66 26.79 -8.36
C GLU A 13 25.94 25.33 -8.02
N GLU A 14 25.84 24.96 -6.74
CA GLU A 14 25.85 23.55 -6.33
C GLU A 14 24.56 22.90 -6.85
N ASP A 15 24.69 22.21 -7.99
CA ASP A 15 23.76 21.21 -8.48
C ASP A 15 23.58 20.13 -7.40
N MET A 16 22.56 20.30 -6.56
CA MET A 16 22.12 19.28 -5.61
C MET A 16 21.47 18.14 -6.40
N GLU A 17 22.29 17.21 -6.88
CA GLU A 17 21.85 15.95 -7.49
C GLU A 17 20.92 15.18 -6.54
N GLY A 18 19.76 14.79 -7.07
CA GLY A 18 18.81 13.95 -6.36
C GLY A 18 19.44 12.59 -6.09
N TYR A 19 19.71 12.30 -4.81
CA TYR A 19 20.04 10.96 -4.36
C TYR A 19 18.87 10.03 -4.67
N GLU A 20 19.01 9.21 -5.71
CA GLU A 20 18.29 7.95 -5.80
C GLU A 20 18.88 7.04 -4.71
N GLU A 21 18.13 6.80 -3.63
CA GLU A 21 18.51 5.79 -2.64
C GLU A 21 18.58 4.42 -3.35
N GLU A 22 19.81 3.97 -3.63
CA GLU A 22 20.08 2.61 -4.08
C GLU A 22 19.62 1.63 -2.98
N ASP A 23 18.61 0.82 -3.27
CA ASP A 23 18.10 -0.24 -2.39
C ASP A 23 19.19 -1.32 -2.25
N ASP A 24 20.05 -1.18 -1.25
CA ASP A 24 21.27 -1.98 -0.98
C ASP A 24 21.01 -3.48 -0.69
N GLY A 25 19.75 -3.91 -0.75
CA GLY A 25 19.33 -5.29 -0.47
C GLY A 25 19.44 -5.68 1.00
N SER A 26 19.81 -4.76 1.90
CA SER A 26 19.83 -5.00 3.33
C SER A 26 18.39 -5.22 3.83
N PRO A 27 18.15 -6.13 4.78
CA PRO A 27 16.84 -6.27 5.39
C PRO A 27 16.44 -4.94 6.02
N LYS A 28 15.41 -4.29 5.48
CA LYS A 28 14.86 -3.06 6.08
C LYS A 28 14.43 -3.37 7.49
N GLU A 29 14.91 -2.59 8.45
CA GLU A 29 14.49 -2.73 9.84
C GLU A 29 12.96 -2.52 9.91
N PRO A 30 12.24 -3.32 10.72
CA PRO A 30 10.81 -3.17 10.88
C PRO A 30 10.47 -1.76 11.37
N MET A 31 9.46 -1.14 10.76
CA MET A 31 9.01 0.17 11.18
C MET A 31 8.34 0.08 12.55
N GLN A 32 8.79 0.91 13.49
CA GLN A 32 8.22 0.93 14.83
C GLN A 32 6.86 1.65 14.83
N ILE A 33 5.84 0.99 15.39
CA ILE A 33 4.46 1.48 15.48
C ILE A 33 4.01 1.52 16.93
N LYS A 34 3.69 2.74 17.40
CA LYS A 34 3.15 2.93 18.74
C LYS A 34 1.67 2.54 18.79
N LEU A 35 1.30 1.71 19.76
CA LEU A 35 -0.06 1.30 20.08
C LEU A 35 -0.55 1.94 21.38
N ASP A 36 -1.85 2.23 21.44
CA ASP A 36 -2.54 2.54 22.68
C ASP A 36 -2.85 1.27 23.50
N ARG A 37 -3.45 1.45 24.68
CA ARG A 37 -3.85 0.36 25.58
C ARG A 37 -4.86 -0.64 24.98
N TYR A 38 -5.44 -0.32 23.83
CA TYR A 38 -6.40 -1.15 23.12
C TYR A 38 -5.79 -1.85 21.90
N GLY A 39 -4.48 -1.69 21.67
CA GLY A 39 -3.81 -2.22 20.49
C GLY A 39 -4.15 -1.47 19.21
N VAL A 40 -4.47 -0.18 19.30
CA VAL A 40 -4.77 0.69 18.14
C VAL A 40 -3.57 1.61 17.88
N PRO A 41 -3.11 1.75 16.62
CA PRO A 41 -2.03 2.67 16.29
C PRO A 41 -2.38 4.11 16.64
N VAL A 42 -1.42 4.84 17.24
CA VAL A 42 -1.63 6.24 17.65
C VAL A 42 -0.92 7.24 16.72
N GLY A 43 -1.53 8.40 16.55
CA GLY A 43 -0.93 9.55 15.87
C GLY A 43 -0.62 9.29 14.39
N SER A 44 0.60 9.64 13.97
CA SER A 44 1.09 9.50 12.60
C SER A 44 1.22 8.04 12.12
N HIS A 45 1.15 7.05 13.02
CA HIS A 45 1.31 5.64 12.66
C HIS A 45 0.07 5.01 12.04
N GLU A 46 -1.14 5.51 12.35
CA GLU A 46 -2.38 4.96 11.77
C GLU A 46 -2.42 5.08 10.24
N PRO A 47 -2.10 6.24 9.63
CA PRO A 47 -2.00 6.38 8.18
C PRO A 47 -0.98 5.43 7.53
N LEU A 48 0.19 5.24 8.15
CA LEU A 48 1.25 4.37 7.63
C LEU A 48 0.79 2.90 7.57
N LEU A 49 0.24 2.41 8.67
CA LEU A 49 -0.29 1.05 8.71
C LEU A 49 -1.46 0.89 7.72
N ASN A 50 -2.34 1.90 7.59
CA ASN A 50 -3.41 1.86 6.60
C ASN A 50 -2.89 1.77 5.15
N ALA A 51 -1.80 2.48 4.81
CA ALA A 51 -1.19 2.43 3.49
C ALA A 51 -0.61 1.03 3.19
N ALA A 52 0.10 0.43 4.15
CA ALA A 52 0.61 -0.93 4.02
C ALA A 52 -0.53 -1.96 3.87
N LEU A 53 -1.57 -1.88 4.71
CA LEU A 53 -2.75 -2.74 4.60
C LEU A 53 -3.44 -2.59 3.24
N GLN A 54 -3.48 -1.37 2.67
CA GLN A 54 -4.04 -1.14 1.34
C GLN A 54 -3.17 -1.75 0.23
N LYS A 55 -1.83 -1.65 0.33
CA LYS A 55 -0.89 -2.31 -0.58
C LYS A 55 -1.10 -3.82 -0.54
N PHE A 56 -1.14 -4.41 0.64
CA PHE A 56 -1.36 -5.84 0.79
C PHE A 56 -2.73 -6.31 0.30
N ALA A 57 -3.77 -5.50 0.51
CA ALA A 57 -5.11 -5.79 0.01
C ALA A 57 -5.19 -5.87 -1.53
N ARG A 58 -4.27 -5.24 -2.27
CA ARG A 58 -4.16 -5.37 -3.74
C ARG A 58 -3.66 -6.74 -4.18
N ALA A 59 -2.84 -7.38 -3.37
CA ALA A 59 -2.33 -8.72 -3.63
C ALA A 59 -3.36 -9.82 -3.28
N LEU A 60 -4.41 -9.49 -2.52
CA LEU A 60 -5.51 -10.40 -2.26
C LEU A 60 -6.43 -10.51 -3.48
N ASP A 61 -6.96 -11.70 -3.72
CA ASP A 61 -7.94 -11.95 -4.78
C ASP A 61 -9.23 -11.12 -4.55
N PRO A 62 -9.48 -10.04 -5.31
CA PRO A 62 -10.67 -9.22 -5.14
C PRO A 62 -11.97 -9.95 -5.54
N THR A 63 -11.89 -11.08 -6.25
CA THR A 63 -13.04 -11.91 -6.67
C THR A 63 -13.48 -12.91 -5.61
N ALA A 64 -12.58 -13.31 -4.69
CA ALA A 64 -12.86 -14.28 -3.65
C ALA A 64 -13.90 -13.75 -2.65
N THR A 65 -15.17 -14.14 -2.88
CA THR A 65 -16.40 -13.89 -2.09
C THR A 65 -16.65 -12.46 -1.56
N PRO A 66 -17.90 -12.11 -1.23
CA PRO A 66 -18.20 -10.80 -0.66
C PRO A 66 -17.75 -10.75 0.81
N GLY A 67 -16.46 -10.47 1.02
CA GLY A 67 -15.93 -10.00 2.29
C GLY A 67 -14.70 -10.75 2.79
N TRP A 68 -13.89 -10.04 3.59
CA TRP A 68 -12.76 -10.56 4.36
C TRP A 68 -13.08 -11.81 5.19
N LYS A 69 -14.37 -12.02 5.52
CA LYS A 69 -14.86 -13.20 6.24
C LYS A 69 -14.82 -14.50 5.43
N GLY A 70 -14.89 -14.43 4.09
CA GLY A 70 -14.89 -15.59 3.19
C GLY A 70 -13.50 -15.94 2.66
N GLN A 71 -12.56 -15.01 2.72
CA GLN A 71 -11.16 -15.27 2.36
C GLN A 71 -10.48 -16.09 3.47
N GLN A 72 -9.84 -17.16 3.00
CA GLN A 72 -9.37 -18.30 3.76
C GLN A 72 -8.46 -17.88 4.92
N LYS A 73 -8.60 -18.57 6.06
CA LYS A 73 -7.73 -18.48 7.25
C LYS A 73 -6.22 -18.36 6.90
N ALA A 74 -5.79 -18.99 5.82
CA ALA A 74 -4.44 -18.92 5.27
C ALA A 74 -4.05 -17.52 4.75
N ALA A 75 -4.91 -16.84 3.99
CA ALA A 75 -4.66 -15.48 3.49
C ALA A 75 -4.55 -14.48 4.65
N LYS A 76 -5.40 -14.64 5.67
CA LYS A 76 -5.33 -13.85 6.90
C LYS A 76 -4.02 -14.09 7.66
N ALA A 77 -3.61 -15.35 7.83
CA ALA A 77 -2.36 -15.69 8.50
C ALA A 77 -1.14 -15.09 7.78
N SER A 78 -1.08 -15.24 6.45
CA SER A 78 0.01 -14.69 5.63
C SER A 78 0.06 -13.16 5.71
N LEU A 79 -1.08 -12.48 5.78
CA LEU A 79 -1.11 -11.02 5.92
C LEU A 79 -0.67 -10.54 7.31
N ILE A 80 -1.09 -11.23 8.36
CA ILE A 80 -0.61 -10.93 9.72
C ILE A 80 0.90 -11.11 9.79
N GLU A 81 1.43 -12.16 9.16
CA GLU A 81 2.87 -12.40 9.06
C GLU A 81 3.58 -11.26 8.33
N ARG A 82 3.09 -10.82 7.15
CA ARG A 82 3.66 -9.66 6.43
C ARG A 82 3.68 -8.39 7.25
N VAL A 83 2.60 -8.11 7.99
CA VAL A 83 2.55 -6.96 8.91
C VAL A 83 3.57 -7.10 10.03
N ARG A 84 3.77 -8.30 10.57
CA ARG A 84 4.78 -8.54 11.62
C ARG A 84 6.22 -8.49 11.11
N VAL A 85 6.43 -8.69 9.82
CA VAL A 85 7.74 -8.50 9.17
C VAL A 85 8.01 -7.02 8.92
N GLU A 86 7.01 -6.26 8.44
CA GLU A 86 7.16 -4.84 8.13
C GLU A 86 7.13 -3.93 9.37
N PHE A 87 6.51 -4.37 10.47
CA PHE A 87 6.28 -3.52 11.64
C PHE A 87 6.66 -4.19 12.96
N GLU A 88 7.30 -3.42 13.83
CA GLU A 88 7.51 -3.74 15.24
C GLU A 88 6.54 -2.91 16.10
N PHE A 89 5.80 -3.56 17.00
CA PHE A 89 4.79 -2.90 17.83
C PHE A 89 5.33 -2.58 19.23
N TYR A 90 5.09 -1.35 19.68
CA TYR A 90 5.45 -0.90 21.03
C TYR A 90 4.36 -0.01 21.63
N GLY A 91 4.41 0.28 22.93
CA GLY A 91 3.48 1.18 23.60
C GLY A 91 2.72 0.53 24.75
N ASP A 92 1.49 0.99 24.99
CA ASP A 92 0.67 0.54 26.13
C ASP A 92 0.09 -0.87 25.91
N SER A 93 0.04 -1.31 24.65
CA SER A 93 -0.25 -2.69 24.25
C SER A 93 0.96 -3.27 23.54
N SER A 94 1.27 -4.54 23.81
CA SER A 94 2.30 -5.31 23.11
C SER A 94 1.80 -5.91 21.79
N GLU A 95 0.49 -5.86 21.52
CA GLU A 95 -0.10 -6.51 20.35
C GLU A 95 -1.13 -5.62 19.64
N LEU A 96 -1.14 -5.70 18.31
CA LEU A 96 -2.12 -5.05 17.46
C LEU A 96 -3.50 -5.71 17.63
N SER A 97 -4.53 -4.89 17.81
CA SER A 97 -5.90 -5.34 17.97
C SER A 97 -6.39 -6.08 16.73
N GLU A 98 -6.74 -7.36 16.89
CA GLU A 98 -7.34 -8.15 15.82
C GLU A 98 -8.64 -7.52 15.31
N LYS A 99 -9.45 -6.95 16.20
CA LYS A 99 -10.71 -6.27 15.85
C LYS A 99 -10.44 -5.07 14.94
N TRP A 100 -9.47 -4.23 15.31
CA TRP A 100 -9.08 -3.07 14.51
C TRP A 100 -8.53 -3.53 13.15
N PHE A 101 -7.60 -4.49 13.15
CA PHE A 101 -6.99 -5.02 11.94
C PHE A 101 -8.03 -5.58 10.96
N ASN A 102 -8.94 -6.44 11.42
CA ASN A 102 -9.98 -7.01 10.58
C ASN A 102 -10.92 -5.94 10.01
N MET A 103 -11.31 -4.95 10.81
CA MET A 103 -12.16 -3.85 10.36
C MET A 103 -11.47 -3.01 9.28
N ARG A 104 -10.19 -2.68 9.48
CA ARG A 104 -9.41 -1.87 8.53
C ARG A 104 -9.12 -2.63 7.25
N MET A 105 -8.68 -3.88 7.34
CA MET A 105 -8.43 -4.74 6.18
C MET A 105 -9.68 -4.89 5.32
N SER A 106 -10.85 -5.13 5.94
CA SER A 106 -12.11 -5.20 5.20
C SER A 106 -12.42 -3.91 4.43
N ARG A 107 -12.11 -2.73 4.98
CA ARG A 107 -12.28 -1.44 4.28
C ARG A 107 -11.28 -1.29 3.13
N CYS A 108 -10.03 -1.68 3.33
CA CYS A 108 -8.99 -1.65 2.29
C CYS A 108 -9.37 -2.54 1.11
N VAL A 109 -9.79 -3.78 1.37
CA VAL A 109 -10.27 -4.71 0.34
C VAL A 109 -11.44 -4.11 -0.44
N THR A 110 -12.47 -3.57 0.22
CA THR A 110 -13.61 -2.95 -0.48
C THR A 110 -13.17 -1.79 -1.38
N ARG A 111 -12.27 -0.92 -0.91
CA ARG A 111 -11.75 0.21 -1.69
C ARG A 111 -10.95 -0.27 -2.91
N VAL A 112 -10.10 -1.28 -2.73
CA VAL A 112 -9.34 -1.89 -3.82
C VAL A 112 -10.28 -2.51 -4.86
N LYS A 113 -11.29 -3.29 -4.44
CA LYS A 113 -12.31 -3.85 -5.34
C LYS A 113 -12.99 -2.74 -6.16
N PHE A 114 -13.42 -1.66 -5.51
CA PHE A 114 -14.05 -0.53 -6.20
C PHE A 114 -13.11 0.14 -7.21
N ALA A 115 -11.85 0.39 -6.82
CA ALA A 115 -10.85 0.99 -7.69
C ALA A 115 -10.57 0.11 -8.93
N ILE A 116 -10.41 -1.20 -8.74
CA ILE A 116 -10.19 -2.15 -9.84
C ILE A 116 -11.38 -2.18 -10.78
N ASN A 117 -12.60 -2.31 -10.25
CA ASN A 117 -13.81 -2.29 -11.07
C ASN A 117 -13.93 -0.99 -11.89
N LYS A 118 -13.54 0.14 -11.30
CA LYS A 118 -13.50 1.42 -12.01
C LYS A 118 -12.48 1.39 -13.15
N LEU A 119 -11.27 0.89 -12.93
CA LEU A 119 -10.24 0.76 -13.96
C LEU A 119 -10.72 -0.11 -15.13
N ILE A 120 -11.30 -1.27 -14.82
CA ILE A 120 -11.81 -2.22 -15.80
C ILE A 120 -12.98 -1.63 -16.61
N ARG A 121 -13.88 -0.89 -15.95
CA ARG A 121 -15.01 -0.21 -16.61
C ARG A 121 -14.56 0.84 -17.61
N PHE A 122 -13.48 1.56 -17.32
CA PHE A 122 -12.95 2.60 -18.20
C PHE A 122 -11.86 2.10 -19.17
N GLY A 123 -11.59 0.79 -19.21
CA GLY A 123 -10.61 0.21 -20.13
C GLY A 123 -9.16 0.57 -19.80
N HIS A 124 -8.86 0.91 -18.55
CA HIS A 124 -7.49 1.15 -18.11
C HIS A 124 -6.69 -0.15 -17.98
N SER A 125 -5.37 -0.03 -18.06
CA SER A 125 -4.44 -1.13 -17.89
C SER A 125 -4.42 -1.67 -16.45
N LYS A 126 -3.96 -2.93 -16.32
CA LYS A 126 -3.77 -3.61 -15.04
C LYS A 126 -2.73 -2.89 -14.16
N PRO A 127 -3.02 -2.62 -12.89
CA PRO A 127 -2.01 -2.19 -11.91
C PRO A 127 -0.88 -3.22 -11.72
N PRO A 128 0.38 -2.79 -11.50
CA PRO A 128 1.52 -3.71 -11.38
C PRO A 128 1.40 -4.67 -10.19
N ASP A 129 0.75 -4.25 -9.10
CA ASP A 129 0.59 -5.02 -7.87
C ASP A 129 -0.45 -6.15 -7.96
N ILE A 130 -1.22 -6.20 -9.06
CA ILE A 130 -2.30 -7.17 -9.25
C ILE A 130 -1.79 -8.31 -10.13
N ALA A 131 -1.96 -9.55 -9.66
CA ALA A 131 -1.63 -10.74 -10.41
C ALA A 131 -2.42 -10.79 -11.74
N THR A 132 -1.75 -11.15 -12.84
CA THR A 132 -2.34 -11.09 -14.20
C THR A 132 -3.57 -11.98 -14.31
N ASP A 133 -3.50 -13.19 -13.79
CA ASP A 133 -4.61 -14.15 -13.77
C ASP A 133 -5.84 -13.65 -13.00
N HIS A 134 -5.64 -12.86 -11.94
CA HIS A 134 -6.73 -12.23 -11.19
C HIS A 134 -7.37 -11.08 -11.97
N TRP A 135 -6.55 -10.28 -12.66
CA TRP A 135 -7.04 -9.20 -13.49
C TRP A 135 -7.88 -9.72 -14.66
N ASP A 136 -7.40 -10.74 -15.35
CA ASP A 136 -8.08 -11.32 -16.51
C ASP A 136 -9.46 -11.87 -16.10
N LYS A 137 -9.55 -12.59 -14.97
CA LYS A 137 -10.85 -13.04 -14.40
C LYS A 137 -11.82 -11.90 -14.12
N LEU A 138 -11.33 -10.78 -13.57
CA LEU A 138 -12.18 -9.61 -13.29
C LEU A 138 -12.68 -8.94 -14.58
N VAL A 139 -11.86 -8.90 -15.62
CA VAL A 139 -12.24 -8.39 -16.94
C VAL A 139 -13.30 -9.31 -17.56
N GLU A 140 -13.12 -10.63 -17.51
CA GLU A 140 -14.11 -11.61 -17.97
C GLU A 140 -15.46 -11.44 -17.25
N MET A 141 -15.45 -11.22 -15.93
CA MET A 141 -16.66 -10.97 -15.15
C MET A 141 -17.37 -9.65 -15.51
N ARG A 142 -16.66 -8.62 -16.01
CA ARG A 142 -17.29 -7.39 -16.54
C ARG A 142 -18.12 -7.72 -17.78
N ASP A 143 -17.58 -8.59 -18.63
CA ASP A 143 -18.20 -8.95 -19.91
C ASP A 143 -19.30 -10.02 -19.73
N ASP A 144 -19.50 -10.53 -18.51
CA ASP A 144 -20.62 -11.40 -18.16
C ASP A 144 -21.95 -10.62 -18.10
N PRO A 145 -22.91 -10.91 -19.01
CA PRO A 145 -24.19 -10.21 -19.05
C PRO A 145 -25.02 -10.37 -17.75
N ALA A 146 -24.81 -11.44 -16.97
CA ALA A 146 -25.51 -11.65 -15.69
C ALA A 146 -25.06 -10.68 -14.58
N VAL A 147 -23.87 -10.08 -14.71
CA VAL A 147 -23.32 -9.09 -13.77
C VAL A 147 -23.73 -7.67 -14.17
N GLN A 148 -23.91 -7.40 -15.47
CA GLN A 148 -24.33 -6.09 -15.97
C GLN A 148 -25.79 -5.75 -15.67
N GLU A 149 -26.69 -6.74 -15.54
CA GLU A 149 -28.11 -6.51 -15.22
C GLU A 149 -28.38 -6.11 -13.74
N LYS A 150 -27.36 -6.17 -12.87
CA LYS A 150 -27.51 -5.90 -11.42
C LYS A 150 -26.76 -4.66 -10.92
N SER A 151 -26.12 -3.90 -11.80
CA SER A 151 -25.32 -2.71 -11.45
C SER A 151 -25.98 -1.40 -11.89
#